data_AF-A0A961S573-F1
#
_entry.id   AF-A0A961S573-F1
#
_cell.length_a   1.000
_cell.length_b   1.000
_cell.length_c   1.000
_cell.angle_alpha   90.00
_cell.angle_beta   90.00
_cell.angle_gamma   90.00
#
_symmetry.space_group_name_H-M   'P 1'
#
loop_
_entity.id
_entity.type
_entity.pdbx_description
1 polymer ?
#
loop_
_entity_poly.entity_id
_entity_poly.type
_entity_poly.pdbx_seq_one_letter_code
_entity_poly.pdbx_strand_id
1 'polypeptide(L)'
;AASLKKQGLLSSRHAVGSIWQGHHGGPALRSVDLTAPECVLVARPEMTVELRIIDPASHDLIAALSGGARLGDAVATVSARHAGFDLPAQLQGLISLNIITGLHP
;
A
#
# COMPACT_ATOMS: atom_id res chain seq x y z
N ALA A 1 9.52 -9.40 -13.98
CA ALA A 1 9.05 -8.24 -13.17
C ALA A 1 7.52 -8.25 -12.98
N ALA A 2 6.98 -7.60 -11.95
CA ALA A 2 5.52 -7.47 -11.76
C ALA A 2 5.00 -6.15 -12.36
N SER A 3 3.85 -6.21 -13.03
CA SER A 3 3.16 -5.03 -13.57
C SER A 3 2.02 -4.62 -12.63
N LEU A 4 1.90 -3.32 -12.36
CA LEU A 4 0.89 -2.75 -11.47
C LEU A 4 -0.04 -1.79 -12.22
N LYS A 5 -1.34 -1.76 -11.87
CA LYS A 5 -2.25 -0.68 -12.29
C LYS A 5 -1.79 0.64 -11.68
N LYS A 6 -2.04 1.74 -12.39
CA LYS A 6 -1.76 3.09 -11.89
C LYS A 6 -2.39 3.31 -10.51
N GLN A 7 -1.54 3.64 -9.56
CA GLN A 7 -1.84 3.81 -8.15
C GLN A 7 -1.08 5.03 -7.60
N GLY A 8 -1.64 5.65 -6.58
CA GLY A 8 -0.95 6.63 -5.75
C GLY A 8 -0.39 5.94 -4.51
N LEU A 9 0.81 6.33 -4.09
CA LEU A 9 1.42 5.85 -2.86
C LEU A 9 1.89 7.05 -2.04
N LEU A 10 1.58 7.05 -0.75
CA LEU A 10 1.91 8.14 0.17
C LEU A 10 2.42 7.56 1.49
N SER A 11 3.48 8.16 2.02
CA SER A 11 3.91 7.98 3.40
C SER A 11 3.84 9.33 4.11
N SER A 12 3.19 9.37 5.27
CA SER A 12 2.95 10.59 6.05
C SER A 12 3.27 10.36 7.51
N ARG A 13 3.81 11.39 8.16
CA ARG A 13 4.01 11.44 9.62
C ARG A 13 2.71 11.71 10.41
N HIS A 14 1.58 11.82 9.72
CA HIS A 14 0.27 12.15 10.24
C HIS A 14 -0.79 11.21 9.66
N ALA A 15 -1.94 11.08 10.34
CA ALA A 15 -2.98 10.11 10.05
C ALA A 15 -3.86 10.49 8.85
N VAL A 16 -3.23 10.71 7.70
CA VAL A 16 -3.85 11.24 6.47
C VAL A 16 -4.93 10.31 5.89
N GLY A 17 -4.75 9.00 5.97
CA GLY A 17 -5.73 8.00 5.54
C GLY A 17 -6.91 7.95 6.49
N SER A 18 -6.67 7.96 7.81
CA SER A 18 -7.75 8.01 8.81
C SER A 18 -8.56 9.30 8.73
N ILE A 19 -7.90 10.45 8.52
CA ILE A 19 -8.58 11.73 8.30
C ILE A 19 -9.45 11.66 7.05
N TRP A 20 -8.91 11.17 5.93
CA TRP A 20 -9.68 11.01 4.71
C TRP A 20 -10.91 10.11 4.94
N GLN A 21 -10.74 8.96 5.58
CA GLN A 21 -11.84 8.03 5.87
C GLN A 21 -12.91 8.69 6.74
N GLY A 22 -12.53 9.47 7.76
CA GLY A 22 -13.50 10.18 8.62
C GLY A 22 -14.38 11.19 7.87
N HIS A 23 -13.91 11.73 6.74
CA HIS A 23 -14.72 12.56 5.84
C HIS A 23 -15.58 11.76 4.83
N HIS A 24 -15.33 10.46 4.67
CA HIS A 24 -15.96 9.60 3.66
C HIS A 24 -16.74 8.43 4.28
N GLY A 25 -17.33 8.64 5.47
CA GLY A 25 -18.19 7.66 6.14
C GLY A 25 -17.46 6.64 7.02
N GLY A 26 -16.16 6.82 7.26
CA GLY A 26 -15.38 6.07 8.24
C GLY A 26 -15.57 6.56 9.68
N PRO A 27 -14.69 6.14 10.61
CA PRO A 27 -14.75 6.55 12.01
C PRO A 27 -14.75 8.07 12.20
N ALA A 28 -15.45 8.56 13.21
CA ALA A 28 -15.51 10.00 13.48
C ALA A 28 -14.11 10.58 13.72
N LEU A 29 -13.80 11.74 13.13
CA LEU A 29 -12.48 12.38 13.25
C LEU A 29 -12.04 12.60 14.70
N ARG A 30 -12.98 12.81 15.62
CA ARG A 30 -12.71 12.99 17.05
C ARG A 30 -12.01 11.79 17.71
N SER A 31 -12.07 10.60 17.10
CA SER A 31 -11.40 9.39 17.59
C SER A 31 -10.09 9.08 16.86
N VAL A 32 -9.68 9.91 15.91
CA VAL A 32 -8.44 9.73 15.15
C VAL A 32 -7.28 10.41 15.88
N ASP A 33 -6.21 9.67 16.17
CA ASP A 33 -4.93 10.26 16.55
C ASP A 33 -4.26 10.88 15.32
N LEU A 34 -4.35 12.20 15.19
CA LEU A 34 -3.83 12.94 14.03
C LEU A 34 -2.30 12.88 13.91
N THR A 35 -1.60 12.46 14.96
CA THR A 35 -0.13 12.38 15.00
C THR A 35 0.40 11.00 14.60
N ALA A 36 -0.47 10.00 14.48
CA ALA A 36 -0.07 8.66 14.07
C ALA A 36 0.44 8.66 12.62
N PRO A 37 1.65 8.14 12.34
CA PRO A 37 2.15 8.02 10.97
C PRO A 37 1.39 6.96 10.19
N GLU A 38 1.14 7.20 8.91
CA GLU A 38 0.41 6.29 8.04
C GLU A 38 1.04 6.18 6.64
N CYS A 39 1.05 4.96 6.12
CA CYS A 39 1.27 4.69 4.71
C CYS A 39 -0.08 4.42 4.04
N VAL A 40 -0.28 4.99 2.86
CA VAL A 40 -1.55 4.96 2.15
C VAL A 40 -1.34 4.54 0.70
N LEU A 41 -2.15 3.58 0.27
CA LEU A 41 -2.32 3.20 -1.13
C LEU A 41 -3.64 3.78 -1.63
N VAL A 42 -3.57 4.50 -2.76
CA VAL A 42 -4.73 4.99 -3.49
C VAL A 42 -4.83 4.22 -4.79
N ALA A 43 -5.89 3.44 -4.94
CA ALA A 43 -6.20 2.70 -6.14
C ALA A 43 -7.48 3.25 -6.79
N ARG A 44 -7.68 2.92 -8.06
CA ARG A 44 -8.93 3.21 -8.77
C ARG A 44 -9.44 1.99 -9.53
N PRO A 45 -9.82 0.90 -8.85
CA PRO A 45 -10.51 -0.19 -9.52
C PRO A 45 -11.84 0.33 -10.09
N GLU A 46 -12.15 -0.05 -11.34
CA GLU A 46 -13.47 0.19 -11.95
C GLU A 46 -13.98 1.64 -11.84
N MET A 47 -13.08 2.61 -11.91
CA MET A 47 -13.36 4.06 -11.78
C MET A 47 -13.79 4.55 -10.39
N THR A 48 -13.79 3.70 -9.36
CA THR A 48 -14.04 4.08 -7.97
C THR A 48 -12.73 4.31 -7.23
N VAL A 49 -12.57 5.44 -6.55
CA VAL A 49 -11.37 5.70 -5.75
C VAL A 49 -11.44 4.90 -4.46
N GLU A 50 -10.47 4.03 -4.26
CA GLU A 50 -10.29 3.28 -3.04
C GLU A 50 -9.01 3.73 -2.33
N LEU A 51 -9.13 4.06 -1.06
CA LEU A 51 -8.00 4.41 -0.20
C LEU A 51 -7.83 3.31 0.85
N ARG A 52 -6.62 2.76 0.93
CA ARG A 52 -6.26 1.79 1.96
C ARG A 52 -5.05 2.26 2.76
N ILE A 53 -5.21 2.26 4.08
CA ILE A 53 -4.08 2.37 5.00
C ILE A 53 -3.37 1.02 4.98
N ILE A 54 -2.07 1.03 4.74
CA ILE A 54 -1.22 -0.16 4.60
C ILE A 54 -0.03 -0.07 5.54
N ASP A 55 0.59 -1.20 5.84
CA ASP A 55 1.78 -1.22 6.66
C ASP A 55 3.02 -0.70 5.87
N PRO A 56 4.09 -0.27 6.58
CA PRO A 56 5.30 0.23 5.92
C PRO A 56 5.99 -0.78 4.99
N ALA A 57 5.91 -2.08 5.27
CA ALA A 57 6.52 -3.10 4.43
C ALA A 57 5.74 -3.29 3.12
N SER A 58 4.39 -3.23 3.17
CA SER A 58 3.56 -3.12 1.95
C SER A 58 3.96 -1.92 1.10
N HIS A 59 4.11 -0.77 1.74
CA HIS A 59 4.46 0.48 1.05
C HIS A 59 5.79 0.33 0.31
N ASP A 60 6.83 -0.14 1.01
CA ASP A 60 8.16 -0.31 0.42
C ASP A 60 8.16 -1.33 -0.73
N LEU A 61 7.42 -2.44 -0.60
CA LEU A 61 7.28 -3.44 -1.67
C LEU A 61 6.61 -2.84 -2.91
N ILE A 62 5.47 -2.15 -2.73
CA ILE A 62 4.73 -1.53 -3.83
C ILE A 62 5.58 -0.44 -4.48
N ALA A 63 6.29 0.38 -3.70
CA ALA A 63 7.18 1.42 -4.22
C ALA A 63 8.29 0.82 -5.09
N ALA A 64 8.96 -0.25 -4.62
CA ALA A 64 10.01 -0.93 -5.37
C ALA A 64 9.49 -1.50 -6.69
N LEU A 65 8.36 -2.21 -6.65
CA LEU A 65 7.73 -2.78 -7.85
C LEU A 65 7.28 -1.70 -8.84
N SER A 66 6.71 -0.60 -8.34
CA SER A 66 6.31 0.56 -9.16
C SER A 66 7.52 1.26 -9.79
N GLY A 67 8.67 1.22 -9.12
CA GLY A 67 9.96 1.69 -9.65
C GLY A 67 10.62 0.74 -10.65
N GLY A 68 9.98 -0.39 -10.99
CA GLY A 68 10.47 -1.35 -11.97
C GLY A 68 11.43 -2.40 -11.42
N ALA A 69 11.58 -2.51 -10.09
CA ALA A 69 12.37 -3.57 -9.49
C ALA A 69 11.81 -4.95 -9.84
N ARG A 70 12.69 -5.94 -10.00
CA ARG A 70 12.25 -7.34 -10.12
C ARG A 70 11.66 -7.78 -8.78
N LEU A 71 10.67 -8.68 -8.84
CA LEU A 71 9.96 -9.16 -7.66
C LEU A 71 10.92 -9.74 -6.61
N GLY A 72 11.88 -10.57 -7.04
CA GLY A 72 12.88 -11.15 -6.14
C GLY A 72 13.72 -10.10 -5.41
N ASP A 73 14.21 -9.09 -6.14
CA ASP A 73 15.05 -8.03 -5.58
C ASP A 73 14.27 -7.13 -4.59
N ALA A 74 13.02 -6.81 -4.95
CA ALA A 74 12.11 -6.05 -4.08
C ALA A 74 11.82 -6.82 -2.79
N VAL A 75 11.50 -8.11 -2.88
CA VAL A 75 11.25 -8.98 -1.73
C VAL A 75 12.47 -9.09 -0.83
N ALA A 76 13.66 -9.30 -1.40
CA ALA A 76 14.90 -9.40 -0.62
C ALA A 76 15.17 -8.10 0.15
N THR A 77 15.01 -6.96 -0.51
CA THR A 77 15.20 -5.63 0.10
C THR A 77 14.24 -5.38 1.24
N VAL A 78 12.95 -5.65 1.04
CA VAL A 78 11.90 -5.41 2.06
C VAL A 78 12.07 -6.37 3.23
N SER A 79 12.35 -7.65 2.96
CA SER A 79 12.60 -8.67 4.00
C SER A 79 13.79 -8.31 4.89
N ALA A 80 14.83 -7.68 4.34
CA ALA A 80 15.99 -7.25 5.11
C ALA A 80 15.71 -6.04 6.01
N ARG A 81 14.76 -5.18 5.64
CA ARG A 81 14.41 -3.95 6.38
C ARG A 81 13.32 -4.16 7.41
N HIS A 82 12.36 -5.04 7.14
CA HIS A 82 11.16 -5.23 7.95
C HIS A 82 11.14 -6.63 8.55
N ALA A 83 11.48 -6.73 9.84
CA ALA A 83 11.37 -7.98 10.57
C ALA A 83 9.91 -8.45 10.58
N GLY A 84 9.68 -9.72 10.23
CA GLY A 84 8.34 -10.31 10.16
C GLY A 84 7.59 -10.03 8.86
N PHE A 85 8.26 -9.56 7.80
CA PHE A 85 7.66 -9.45 6.47
C PHE A 85 7.12 -10.80 5.99
N ASP A 86 5.82 -10.83 5.69
CA ASP A 86 5.09 -12.01 5.21
C ASP A 86 4.70 -11.81 3.73
N LEU A 87 5.53 -12.33 2.82
CA LEU A 87 5.28 -12.21 1.38
C LEU A 87 3.90 -12.77 0.96
N PRO A 88 3.48 -13.99 1.37
CA PRO A 88 2.13 -14.47 1.10
C PRO A 88 1.01 -13.49 1.47
N ALA A 89 1.03 -12.95 2.69
CA ALA A 89 0.01 -11.98 3.13
C ALA A 89 0.02 -10.70 2.27
N GLN A 90 1.21 -10.24 1.89
CA GLN A 90 1.37 -9.06 1.04
C GLN A 90 0.82 -9.30 -0.36
N LEU A 91 1.19 -10.41 -1.00
CA LEU A 91 0.65 -10.77 -2.31
C LEU A 91 -0.88 -10.93 -2.28
N GLN A 92 -1.43 -11.56 -1.24
CA GLN A 92 -2.87 -11.66 -1.05
C GLN A 92 -3.52 -10.27 -1.05
N GLY A 93 -2.99 -9.32 -0.28
CA GLY A 93 -3.49 -7.94 -0.24
C GLY A 93 -3.44 -7.25 -1.60
N LEU A 94 -2.32 -7.35 -2.32
CA LEU A 94 -2.16 -6.73 -3.65
C LEU A 94 -3.12 -7.35 -4.70
N ILE A 95 -3.35 -8.67 -4.62
CA ILE A 95 -4.28 -9.37 -5.51
C ILE A 95 -5.72 -8.96 -5.20
N SER A 96 -6.12 -8.94 -3.93
CA SER A 96 -7.47 -8.54 -3.52
C SER A 96 -7.80 -7.09 -3.90
N LEU A 97 -6.80 -6.23 -4.04
CA LEU A 97 -6.95 -4.85 -4.50
C LEU A 97 -6.96 -4.71 -6.03
N ASN A 98 -6.84 -5.81 -6.78
CA ASN A 98 -6.78 -5.83 -8.24
C ASN A 98 -5.70 -4.90 -8.82
N ILE A 99 -4.59 -4.69 -8.09
CA ILE A 99 -3.50 -3.80 -8.51
C ILE A 99 -2.41 -4.52 -9.28
N ILE A 100 -2.25 -5.84 -9.12
CA ILE A 100 -1.33 -6.63 -9.97
C ILE A 100 -2.02 -6.91 -11.32
N THR A 101 -1.35 -6.55 -12.42
CA THR A 101 -1.84 -6.75 -13.79
C THR A 101 -1.09 -7.80 -14.58
N GLY A 102 0.10 -8.21 -14.11
CA GLY A 102 0.89 -9.22 -14.80
C GLY A 102 2.14 -9.60 -14.04
N LEU A 103 2.64 -10.79 -14.33
CA LEU A 103 3.95 -11.28 -13.91
C LEU A 103 4.72 -11.64 -15.17
N HIS A 104 5.91 -11.08 -15.29
CA HIS A 104 6.83 -11.34 -16.39
C HIS A 104 8.11 -11.96 -15.82
N PRO A 105 8.87 -12.71 -16.62
CA PRO A 105 10.23 -13.11 -16.28
C PRO A 105 11.11 -11.92 -15.87
#